data_AF-A0A947CXR3-F1
#
_entry.id   AF-A0A947CXR3-F1
#
_cell.length_a   1.000
_cell.length_b   1.000
_cell.length_c   1.000
_cell.angle_alpha   90.00
_cell.angle_beta   90.00
_cell.angle_gamma   90.00
#
_symmetry.space_group_name_H-M   'P 1'
#
loop_
_entity.id
_entity.type
_entity.pdbx_description
1 polymer ?
#
loop_
_entity_poly.entity_id
_entity_poly.type
_entity_poly.pdbx_seq_one_letter_code
_entity_poly.pdbx_strand_id
1 'polypeptide(L)'
;TIEVELIDPREFTSDRHRTVDDAPYGGGPGMVMKPEPLIDAIEAAATRGAERGWPEPRRMLMSPAGAPLTQVRVRELAGGGHLVLVCGRYEGIDQRVVDLCIDEEVSLGDFVLTGGELAAMAIVDAVARYVPGVLGDATSTEEESFSQPLLEYPQYTRPAEYRERRVPETLMSGDHARIGRWRRQEALRRTAERRPDLLAEHVIDDEERKLLRSSGADWAARTYVVLAHHPVFDKAGEVVTSSITNMDLHDLARTTTTYGLAGYIVVTPVGSQRDKVDRVVATWREGQFVDNREQALSAVTTAASLDDAYRWISETEGAEPVVVATSARRDEDREPVGFAELARARAADPRPTCLIFGTGWGLTEEVLARADELLRPVSGRPEFNHLCVRSAAAIVIDRLFGVRGAHG
;
A
#
# COMPACT_ATOMS: atom_id res chain seq x y z
N THR A 1 -19.73 3.25 -30.34
CA THR A 1 -20.80 4.13 -29.82
C THR A 1 -21.19 3.64 -28.45
N ILE A 2 -21.54 4.54 -27.54
CA ILE A 2 -22.01 4.21 -26.19
C ILE A 2 -23.51 4.51 -26.15
N GLU A 3 -24.28 3.59 -25.59
CA GLU A 3 -25.69 3.77 -25.30
C GLU A 3 -25.94 3.53 -23.81
N VAL A 4 -26.76 4.39 -23.19
CA VAL A 4 -27.14 4.30 -21.78
C VAL A 4 -28.65 4.37 -21.69
N GLU A 5 -29.23 3.38 -21.05
CA GLU A 5 -30.67 3.29 -20.80
C GLU A 5 -30.91 3.24 -19.28
N LEU A 6 -31.93 3.97 -18.81
CA LEU A 6 -32.32 3.99 -17.41
C LEU A 6 -33.62 3.18 -17.24
N ILE A 7 -33.64 2.30 -16.23
CA ILE A 7 -34.79 1.47 -15.92
C ILE A 7 -35.15 1.74 -14.45
N ASP A 8 -36.37 2.22 -14.22
CA ASP A 8 -36.89 2.53 -12.88
C ASP A 8 -37.64 1.30 -12.33
N PRO A 9 -37.16 0.66 -11.24
CA PRO A 9 -37.86 -0.47 -10.61
C PRO A 9 -39.31 -0.16 -10.22
N ARG A 10 -39.66 1.12 -10.03
CA ARG A 10 -41.04 1.56 -9.75
C ARG A 10 -41.99 1.30 -10.92
N GLU A 11 -41.50 1.07 -12.13
CA GLU A 11 -42.33 0.68 -13.29
C GLU A 11 -42.80 -0.79 -13.22
N PHE A 12 -42.18 -1.59 -12.35
CA PHE A 12 -42.41 -3.02 -12.20
C PHE A 12 -43.17 -3.38 -10.91
N THR A 13 -43.78 -2.39 -10.27
CA THR A 13 -44.60 -2.57 -9.07
C THR A 13 -46.07 -2.75 -9.43
N SER A 14 -46.80 -3.59 -8.68
CA SER A 14 -48.24 -3.80 -8.87
C SER A 14 -49.13 -2.89 -8.01
N ASP A 15 -48.57 -2.24 -6.99
CA ASP A 15 -49.32 -1.38 -6.08
C ASP A 15 -49.42 0.07 -6.59
N ARG A 16 -50.50 0.75 -6.18
CA ARG A 16 -50.77 2.15 -6.58
C ARG A 16 -49.66 3.12 -6.16
N HIS A 17 -48.93 2.84 -5.09
CA HIS A 17 -47.91 3.73 -4.53
C HIS A 17 -46.53 3.51 -5.16
N ARG A 18 -46.40 2.53 -6.06
CA ARG A 18 -45.14 2.15 -6.72
C ARG A 18 -44.04 1.84 -5.71
N THR A 19 -44.36 0.96 -4.77
CA THR A 19 -43.54 0.64 -3.60
C THR A 19 -42.42 -0.34 -3.95
N VAL A 20 -41.18 0.10 -3.79
CA VAL A 20 -39.96 -0.67 -4.15
C VAL A 20 -39.14 -1.12 -2.95
N ASP A 21 -39.61 -0.83 -1.74
CA ASP A 21 -38.92 -1.12 -0.49
C ASP A 21 -39.90 -1.58 0.60
N ASP A 22 -39.40 -2.33 1.57
CA ASP A 22 -40.16 -2.79 2.74
C ASP A 22 -39.23 -2.92 3.97
N ALA A 23 -39.82 -3.11 5.15
CA ALA A 23 -39.07 -3.27 6.39
C ALA A 23 -38.25 -4.57 6.41
N PRO A 24 -37.01 -4.57 6.96
CA PRO A 24 -36.18 -5.75 7.02
C PRO A 24 -36.73 -6.81 7.99
N TYR A 25 -36.66 -8.08 7.59
CA TYR A 25 -36.80 -9.20 8.53
C TYR A 25 -35.66 -9.17 9.56
N GLY A 26 -35.96 -9.52 10.81
CA GLY A 26 -35.02 -9.42 11.93
C GLY A 26 -35.06 -8.08 12.69
N GLY A 27 -35.82 -7.11 12.17
CA GLY A 27 -35.90 -5.76 12.73
C GLY A 27 -34.65 -4.93 12.43
N GLY A 28 -34.60 -3.71 12.98
CA GLY A 28 -33.56 -2.73 12.69
C GLY A 28 -34.13 -1.47 12.03
N PRO A 29 -33.36 -0.37 11.99
CA PRO A 29 -33.75 0.83 11.26
C PRO A 29 -33.65 0.61 9.74
N GLY A 30 -34.32 1.47 8.97
CA GLY A 30 -34.19 1.52 7.51
C GLY A 30 -35.17 0.62 6.74
N MET A 31 -34.98 0.56 5.43
CA MET A 31 -35.80 -0.17 4.47
C MET A 31 -34.89 -1.00 3.54
N VAL A 32 -35.41 -2.09 2.98
CA VAL A 32 -34.68 -2.95 2.03
C VAL A 32 -35.47 -2.98 0.72
N MET A 33 -34.78 -2.86 -0.41
CA MET A 33 -35.46 -2.94 -1.71
C MET A 33 -36.07 -4.32 -1.93
N LYS A 34 -37.34 -4.33 -2.34
CA LYS A 34 -38.13 -5.53 -2.56
C LYS A 34 -37.59 -6.35 -3.73
N PRO A 35 -37.65 -7.69 -3.64
CA PRO A 35 -37.12 -8.55 -4.69
C PRO A 35 -37.89 -8.44 -6.00
N GLU A 36 -39.23 -8.44 -5.98
CA GLU A 36 -40.03 -8.58 -7.20
C GLU A 36 -39.82 -7.42 -8.20
N PRO A 37 -39.98 -6.14 -7.82
CA PRO A 37 -39.81 -5.04 -8.79
C PRO A 37 -38.37 -4.92 -9.30
N LEU A 38 -37.39 -5.35 -8.51
CA LEU A 38 -35.98 -5.25 -8.87
C LEU A 38 -35.56 -6.39 -9.83
N ILE A 39 -36.00 -7.63 -9.58
CA ILE A 39 -35.76 -8.77 -10.47
C ILE A 39 -36.38 -8.49 -11.83
N ASP A 40 -37.66 -8.07 -11.86
CA ASP A 40 -38.37 -7.78 -13.10
C ASP A 40 -37.68 -6.66 -13.91
N ALA A 41 -37.14 -5.64 -13.23
CA ALA A 41 -36.36 -4.58 -13.88
C ALA A 41 -35.04 -5.09 -14.48
N ILE A 42 -34.32 -5.97 -13.77
CA ILE A 42 -33.06 -6.57 -14.24
C ILE A 42 -33.31 -7.49 -15.45
N GLU A 43 -34.36 -8.31 -15.40
CA GLU A 43 -34.75 -9.18 -16.52
C GLU A 43 -35.22 -8.39 -17.74
N ALA A 44 -35.96 -7.30 -17.52
CA ALA A 44 -36.35 -6.39 -18.59
C ALA A 44 -35.14 -5.74 -19.27
N ALA A 45 -34.12 -5.35 -18.49
CA ALA A 45 -32.87 -4.81 -19.04
C ALA A 45 -32.17 -5.82 -19.97
N ALA A 46 -32.06 -7.07 -19.53
CA ALA A 46 -31.48 -8.15 -20.33
C ALA A 46 -32.28 -8.41 -21.61
N THR A 47 -33.61 -8.45 -21.51
CA THR A 47 -34.52 -8.65 -22.66
C THR A 47 -34.37 -7.54 -23.69
N ARG A 48 -34.37 -6.27 -23.27
CA ARG A 48 -34.20 -5.11 -24.17
C ARG A 48 -32.84 -5.15 -24.88
N GLY A 49 -31.78 -5.56 -24.19
CA GLY A 49 -30.47 -5.76 -24.80
C GLY A 49 -30.49 -6.87 -25.87
N ALA A 50 -31.13 -8.01 -25.57
CA ALA A 50 -31.26 -9.11 -26.52
C ALA A 50 -32.05 -8.71 -27.78
N GLU A 51 -33.14 -7.94 -27.63
CA GLU A 51 -33.93 -7.41 -28.76
C GLU A 51 -33.10 -6.48 -29.68
N ARG A 52 -32.11 -5.79 -29.12
CA ARG A 52 -31.14 -4.95 -29.85
C ARG A 52 -29.96 -5.75 -30.43
N GLY A 53 -29.90 -7.06 -30.18
CA GLY A 53 -28.82 -7.94 -30.60
C GLY A 53 -27.53 -7.79 -29.79
N TRP A 54 -27.62 -7.28 -28.55
CA TRP A 54 -26.48 -7.19 -27.63
C TRP A 54 -26.17 -8.55 -26.99
N PRO A 55 -24.91 -8.80 -26.57
CA PRO A 55 -24.58 -10.01 -25.83
C PRO A 55 -25.32 -10.06 -24.48
N GLU A 56 -25.31 -11.25 -23.86
CA GLU A 56 -25.83 -11.44 -22.51
C GLU A 56 -25.18 -10.42 -21.55
N PRO A 57 -25.96 -9.64 -20.78
CA PRO A 57 -25.40 -8.63 -19.91
C PRO A 57 -24.63 -9.25 -18.75
N ARG A 58 -23.58 -8.56 -18.35
CA ARG A 58 -23.01 -8.72 -17.01
C ARG A 58 -23.80 -7.88 -16.02
N ARG A 59 -24.46 -8.52 -15.07
CA ARG A 59 -25.32 -7.91 -14.05
C ARG A 59 -24.51 -7.63 -12.80
N MET A 60 -24.21 -6.35 -12.57
CA MET A 60 -23.28 -5.91 -11.53
C MET A 60 -24.04 -5.10 -10.48
N LEU A 61 -23.98 -5.53 -9.21
CA LEU A 61 -24.52 -4.76 -8.10
C LEU A 61 -23.48 -3.77 -7.57
N MET A 62 -23.85 -2.49 -7.47
CA MET A 62 -23.04 -1.48 -6.81
C MET A 62 -23.17 -1.65 -5.29
N SER A 63 -22.14 -2.23 -4.66
CA SER A 63 -22.16 -2.66 -3.26
C SER A 63 -20.81 -2.44 -2.60
N PRO A 64 -20.74 -1.87 -1.38
CA PRO A 64 -19.48 -1.75 -0.64
C PRO A 64 -18.88 -3.11 -0.24
N ALA A 65 -19.68 -4.19 -0.25
CA ALA A 65 -19.21 -5.56 -0.01
C ALA A 65 -18.57 -6.19 -1.26
N GLY A 66 -18.71 -5.57 -2.42
CA GLY A 66 -18.16 -6.04 -3.69
C GLY A 66 -16.65 -5.90 -3.80
N ALA A 67 -16.09 -6.51 -4.84
CA ALA A 67 -14.68 -6.34 -5.16
C ALA A 67 -14.40 -4.86 -5.52
N PRO A 68 -13.31 -4.24 -5.03
CA PRO A 68 -12.97 -2.87 -5.40
C PRO A 68 -12.76 -2.70 -6.90
N LEU A 69 -13.31 -1.63 -7.48
CA LEU A 69 -13.07 -1.28 -8.88
C LEU A 69 -11.59 -0.93 -9.09
N THR A 70 -10.94 -1.61 -10.03
CA THR A 70 -9.55 -1.36 -10.42
C THR A 70 -9.44 -0.99 -11.89
N GLN A 71 -8.33 -0.35 -12.28
CA GLN A 71 -8.09 -0.01 -13.69
C GLN A 71 -8.04 -1.24 -14.60
N VAL A 72 -7.53 -2.38 -14.07
CA VAL A 72 -7.54 -3.67 -14.76
C VAL A 72 -8.98 -4.10 -15.04
N ARG A 73 -9.86 -4.01 -14.04
CA ARG A 73 -11.27 -4.36 -14.19
C ARG A 73 -11.99 -3.45 -15.19
N VAL A 74 -11.71 -2.15 -15.17
CA VAL A 74 -12.27 -1.19 -16.13
C VAL A 74 -11.96 -1.59 -17.58
N ARG A 75 -10.71 -1.99 -17.87
CA ARG A 75 -10.32 -2.47 -19.22
C ARG A 75 -11.05 -3.74 -19.62
N GLU A 76 -11.24 -4.68 -18.68
CA GLU A 76 -12.00 -5.90 -18.94
C GLU A 76 -13.46 -5.59 -19.29
N LEU A 77 -14.11 -4.72 -18.50
CA LEU A 77 -15.50 -4.31 -18.71
C LEU A 77 -15.70 -3.60 -20.05
N ALA A 78 -14.72 -2.81 -20.50
CA ALA A 78 -14.76 -2.15 -21.81
C ALA A 78 -14.81 -3.14 -23.00
N GLY A 79 -14.34 -4.37 -22.82
CA GLY A 79 -14.45 -5.44 -23.82
C GLY A 79 -15.77 -6.21 -23.80
N GLY A 80 -16.59 -6.09 -22.73
CA GLY A 80 -17.75 -6.95 -22.46
C GLY A 80 -19.03 -6.61 -23.23
N GLY A 81 -19.15 -5.41 -23.80
CA GLY A 81 -20.22 -5.03 -24.73
C GLY A 81 -21.60 -4.71 -24.14
N HIS A 82 -22.03 -5.36 -23.05
CA HIS A 82 -23.32 -5.09 -22.40
C HIS A 82 -23.24 -5.25 -20.87
N LEU A 83 -23.54 -4.17 -20.14
CA LEU A 83 -23.50 -4.12 -18.68
C LEU A 83 -24.86 -3.70 -18.14
N VAL A 84 -25.34 -4.40 -17.10
CA VAL A 84 -26.51 -4.00 -16.31
C VAL A 84 -26.01 -3.61 -14.92
N LEU A 85 -26.06 -2.31 -14.61
CA LEU A 85 -25.56 -1.77 -13.34
C LEU A 85 -26.74 -1.58 -12.37
N VAL A 86 -26.83 -2.45 -11.37
CA VAL A 86 -27.89 -2.43 -10.36
C VAL A 86 -27.51 -1.48 -9.23
N CYS A 87 -28.32 -0.45 -9.04
CA CYS A 87 -28.09 0.60 -8.04
C CYS A 87 -28.98 0.35 -6.82
N GLY A 88 -28.40 -0.18 -5.74
CA GLY A 88 -29.08 -0.30 -4.46
C GLY A 88 -29.36 1.06 -3.80
N ARG A 89 -30.38 1.11 -2.95
CA ARG A 89 -30.77 2.24 -2.10
C ARG A 89 -31.10 1.74 -0.70
N TYR A 90 -31.32 2.66 0.24
CA TYR A 90 -31.71 2.36 1.62
C TYR A 90 -30.63 1.53 2.34
N GLU A 91 -31.01 0.49 3.09
CA GLU A 91 -30.05 -0.45 3.71
C GLU A 91 -29.45 -1.44 2.69
N GLY A 92 -30.01 -1.50 1.48
CA GLY A 92 -29.58 -2.40 0.42
C GLY A 92 -30.74 -3.07 -0.30
N ILE A 93 -30.44 -4.16 -0.99
CA ILE A 93 -31.42 -4.97 -1.72
C ILE A 93 -31.60 -6.32 -1.02
N ASP A 94 -32.74 -6.96 -1.22
CA ASP A 94 -32.96 -8.32 -0.70
C ASP A 94 -31.90 -9.29 -1.24
N GLN A 95 -31.27 -10.06 -0.34
CA GLN A 95 -30.18 -10.99 -0.69
C GLN A 95 -30.58 -11.99 -1.78
N ARG A 96 -31.88 -12.36 -1.87
CA ARG A 96 -32.35 -13.27 -2.91
C ARG A 96 -32.22 -12.68 -4.31
N VAL A 97 -32.27 -11.35 -4.45
CA VAL A 97 -31.98 -10.70 -5.75
C VAL A 97 -30.53 -10.93 -6.15
N VAL A 98 -29.61 -10.83 -5.18
CA VAL A 98 -28.19 -11.11 -5.39
C VAL A 98 -28.01 -12.56 -5.84
N ASP A 99 -28.57 -13.49 -5.08
CA ASP A 99 -28.40 -14.93 -5.31
C ASP A 99 -29.04 -15.42 -6.62
N LEU A 100 -30.09 -14.77 -7.10
CA LEU A 100 -30.85 -15.18 -8.30
C LEU A 100 -30.40 -14.48 -9.57
N CYS A 101 -29.96 -13.21 -9.49
CA CYS A 101 -29.87 -12.34 -10.66
C CYS A 101 -28.56 -11.54 -10.77
N ILE A 102 -27.69 -11.53 -9.76
CA ILE A 102 -26.45 -10.73 -9.80
C ILE A 102 -25.26 -11.64 -10.13
N ASP A 103 -24.49 -11.27 -11.15
CA ASP A 103 -23.28 -12.00 -11.54
C ASP A 103 -22.10 -11.63 -10.64
N GLU A 104 -22.00 -10.38 -10.22
CA GLU A 104 -20.96 -9.90 -9.30
C GLU A 104 -21.35 -8.61 -8.56
N GLU A 105 -20.69 -8.38 -7.43
CA GLU A 105 -20.76 -7.13 -6.68
C GLU A 105 -19.48 -6.31 -6.89
N VAL A 106 -19.63 -5.00 -7.09
CA VAL A 106 -18.51 -4.07 -7.28
C VAL A 106 -18.60 -2.91 -6.30
N SER A 107 -17.49 -2.64 -5.61
CA SER A 107 -17.32 -1.53 -4.70
C SER A 107 -16.53 -0.39 -5.37
N LEU A 108 -16.98 0.85 -5.14
CA LEU A 108 -16.22 2.04 -5.54
C LEU A 108 -15.04 2.33 -4.59
N GLY A 109 -15.08 1.80 -3.38
CA GLY A 109 -14.04 1.94 -2.36
C GLY A 109 -14.58 1.77 -0.94
N ASP A 110 -13.68 1.87 0.05
CA ASP A 110 -13.97 1.60 1.46
C ASP A 110 -14.69 2.78 2.14
N PHE A 111 -15.89 3.11 1.65
CA PHE A 111 -16.77 4.14 2.19
C PHE A 111 -18.24 3.85 1.82
N VAL A 112 -19.19 4.51 2.49
CA VAL A 112 -20.63 4.29 2.28
C VAL A 112 -21.25 5.47 1.53
N LEU A 113 -22.06 5.16 0.52
CA LEU A 113 -22.88 6.12 -0.23
C LEU A 113 -24.36 5.90 0.08
N THR A 114 -25.20 6.90 -0.21
CA THR A 114 -26.66 6.81 -0.04
C THR A 114 -27.36 5.98 -1.11
N GLY A 115 -26.64 5.60 -2.17
CA GLY A 115 -27.15 4.80 -3.27
C GLY A 115 -26.04 4.44 -4.27
N GLY A 116 -26.31 3.45 -5.11
CA GLY A 116 -25.37 2.93 -6.10
C GLY A 116 -25.15 3.81 -7.33
N GLU A 117 -25.93 4.88 -7.52
CA GLU A 117 -25.92 5.65 -8.78
C GLU A 117 -24.59 6.35 -9.05
N LEU A 118 -23.92 6.87 -8.02
CA LEU A 118 -22.60 7.49 -8.19
C LEU A 118 -21.54 6.45 -8.57
N ALA A 119 -21.64 5.23 -8.02
CA ALA A 119 -20.75 4.14 -8.39
C ALA A 119 -21.00 3.67 -9.83
N ALA A 120 -22.26 3.54 -10.24
CA ALA A 120 -22.61 3.21 -11.62
C ALA A 120 -22.11 4.28 -12.60
N MET A 121 -22.29 5.57 -12.30
CA MET A 121 -21.77 6.65 -13.14
C MET A 121 -20.24 6.65 -13.23
N ALA A 122 -19.54 6.36 -12.12
CA ALA A 122 -18.09 6.23 -12.13
C ALA A 122 -17.61 5.07 -13.01
N ILE A 123 -18.30 3.93 -12.97
CA ILE A 123 -18.00 2.79 -13.85
C ILE A 123 -18.26 3.16 -15.31
N VAL A 124 -19.42 3.76 -15.62
CA VAL A 124 -19.75 4.19 -17.00
C VAL A 124 -18.69 5.14 -17.54
N ASP A 125 -18.29 6.15 -16.77
CA ASP A 125 -17.23 7.09 -17.15
C ASP A 125 -15.91 6.37 -17.42
N ALA A 126 -15.43 5.58 -16.44
CA ALA A 126 -14.14 4.90 -16.55
C ALA A 126 -14.08 3.92 -17.74
N VAL A 127 -15.17 3.18 -17.98
CA VAL A 127 -15.28 2.21 -19.08
C VAL A 127 -15.41 2.94 -20.42
N ALA A 128 -16.18 4.02 -20.49
CA ALA A 128 -16.39 4.81 -21.72
C ALA A 128 -15.07 5.29 -22.33
N ARG A 129 -14.08 5.66 -21.49
CA ARG A 129 -12.75 6.11 -21.92
C ARG A 129 -12.02 5.10 -22.81
N TYR A 130 -12.32 3.81 -22.66
CA TYR A 130 -11.69 2.73 -23.44
C TYR A 130 -12.47 2.34 -24.71
N VAL A 131 -13.64 2.95 -24.95
CA VAL A 131 -14.41 2.70 -26.17
C VAL A 131 -13.76 3.47 -27.34
N PRO A 132 -13.45 2.82 -28.47
CA PRO A 132 -12.84 3.48 -29.62
C PRO A 132 -13.62 4.72 -30.09
N GLY A 133 -12.90 5.83 -30.25
CA GLY A 133 -13.46 7.11 -30.70
C GLY A 133 -13.97 8.02 -29.58
N VAL A 134 -13.94 7.60 -28.32
CA VAL A 134 -14.27 8.47 -27.18
C VAL A 134 -13.11 9.40 -26.83
N LEU A 135 -11.90 8.84 -26.70
CA LEU A 135 -10.68 9.64 -26.55
C LEU A 135 -10.09 9.98 -27.91
N GLY A 136 -9.60 11.22 -28.05
CA GLY A 136 -9.05 11.72 -29.32
C GLY A 136 -7.70 11.12 -29.71
N ASP A 137 -6.88 10.72 -28.73
CA ASP A 137 -5.57 10.08 -28.94
C ASP A 137 -5.51 8.77 -28.15
N ALA A 138 -5.31 7.65 -28.85
CA ALA A 138 -5.22 6.32 -28.26
C ALA A 138 -4.04 6.19 -27.29
N THR A 139 -2.95 6.92 -27.53
CA THR A 139 -1.74 6.87 -26.69
C THR A 139 -1.92 7.52 -25.33
N SER A 140 -2.97 8.35 -25.14
CA SER A 140 -3.24 9.02 -23.86
C SER A 140 -3.48 8.02 -22.72
N THR A 141 -4.00 6.82 -23.01
CA THR A 141 -4.29 5.81 -21.98
C THR A 141 -3.08 4.98 -21.55
N GLU A 142 -1.94 5.07 -22.25
CA GLU A 142 -0.76 4.23 -21.99
C GLU A 142 0.15 4.80 -20.90
N GLU A 143 0.21 6.13 -20.74
CA GLU A 143 1.06 6.81 -19.75
C GLU A 143 0.28 7.29 -18.50
N GLU A 144 -1.02 7.04 -18.44
CA GLU A 144 -1.88 7.47 -17.33
C GLU A 144 -1.60 6.75 -16.01
N SER A 145 -2.02 7.35 -14.90
CA SER A 145 -1.99 6.68 -13.59
C SER A 145 -2.72 5.34 -13.66
N PHE A 146 -2.16 4.30 -13.03
CA PHE A 146 -2.71 2.93 -13.01
C PHE A 146 -2.69 2.20 -14.38
N SER A 147 -2.07 2.79 -15.41
CA SER A 147 -1.72 2.08 -16.66
C SER A 147 -0.79 0.89 -16.37
N GLN A 148 0.24 1.19 -15.56
CA GLN A 148 1.07 0.30 -14.75
C GLN A 148 0.78 0.59 -13.26
N PRO A 149 1.31 -0.19 -12.29
CA PRO A 149 1.21 0.12 -10.86
C PRO A 149 2.02 1.38 -10.44
N LEU A 150 1.84 2.49 -11.15
CA LEU A 150 2.49 3.78 -10.94
C LEU A 150 1.48 4.91 -11.09
N LEU A 151 1.74 6.01 -10.39
CA LEU A 151 1.10 7.30 -10.62
C LEU A 151 1.80 8.05 -11.76
N GLU A 152 1.06 8.93 -12.41
CA GLU A 152 1.60 9.79 -13.46
C GLU A 152 2.50 10.90 -12.90
N TYR A 153 3.45 11.35 -13.72
CA TYR A 153 4.31 12.50 -13.45
C TYR A 153 3.50 13.81 -13.33
N PRO A 154 4.06 14.87 -12.71
CA PRO A 154 3.36 16.13 -12.60
C PRO A 154 3.26 16.81 -13.97
N GLN A 155 2.05 17.30 -14.29
CA GLN A 155 1.76 17.99 -15.54
C GLN A 155 1.98 19.50 -15.38
N TYR A 156 2.56 20.11 -16.42
CA TYR A 156 2.81 21.55 -16.49
C TYR A 156 2.28 22.10 -17.81
N THR A 157 1.71 23.30 -17.77
CA THR A 157 1.25 24.02 -18.97
C THR A 157 1.67 25.48 -18.90
N ARG A 158 1.40 26.23 -19.97
CA ARG A 158 1.70 27.66 -20.05
C ARG A 158 0.95 28.44 -18.96
N PRO A 159 1.55 29.50 -18.38
CA PRO A 159 2.86 30.10 -18.71
C PRO A 159 4.06 29.38 -18.05
N ALA A 160 5.29 29.65 -18.54
CA ALA A 160 6.51 29.00 -18.05
C ALA A 160 6.88 29.37 -16.59
N GLU A 161 6.42 30.52 -16.10
CA GLU A 161 6.55 30.93 -14.71
C GLU A 161 5.21 31.47 -14.21
N TYR A 162 4.77 31.00 -13.04
CA TYR A 162 3.55 31.45 -12.39
C TYR A 162 3.78 31.54 -10.87
N ARG A 163 3.59 32.73 -10.29
CA ARG A 163 3.81 33.00 -8.85
C ARG A 163 5.18 32.50 -8.35
N GLU A 164 6.25 32.89 -9.04
CA GLU A 164 7.64 32.53 -8.70
C GLU A 164 7.93 31.01 -8.76
N ARG A 165 7.02 30.21 -9.34
CA ARG A 165 7.21 28.79 -9.62
C ARG A 165 7.44 28.61 -11.12
N ARG A 166 8.59 28.05 -11.49
CA ARG A 166 8.95 27.77 -12.88
C ARG A 166 8.63 26.33 -13.27
N VAL A 167 8.26 26.15 -14.54
CA VAL A 167 8.25 24.82 -15.17
C VAL A 167 9.68 24.25 -15.16
N PRO A 168 9.88 22.97 -14.84
CA PRO A 168 11.20 22.34 -14.88
C PRO A 168 11.90 22.56 -16.23
N GLU A 169 13.16 23.01 -16.21
CA GLU A 169 13.94 23.30 -17.43
C GLU A 169 14.04 22.09 -18.37
N THR A 170 14.08 20.88 -17.81
CA THR A 170 14.07 19.63 -18.57
C THR A 170 12.86 19.54 -19.51
N LEU A 171 11.67 19.97 -19.06
CA LEU A 171 10.45 19.98 -19.88
C LEU A 171 10.46 21.05 -20.97
N MET A 172 11.31 22.07 -20.83
CA MET A 172 11.46 23.17 -21.79
C MET A 172 12.58 22.93 -22.80
N SER A 173 13.37 21.85 -22.64
CA SER A 173 14.59 21.61 -23.42
C SER A 173 14.37 21.08 -24.84
N GLY A 174 13.19 20.48 -25.11
CA GLY A 174 12.91 19.77 -26.38
C GLY A 174 13.63 18.42 -26.53
N ASP A 175 14.45 18.01 -25.56
CA ASP A 175 15.11 16.70 -25.56
C ASP A 175 14.13 15.62 -25.08
N HIS A 176 13.53 14.90 -26.04
CA HIS A 176 12.56 13.84 -25.76
C HIS A 176 13.09 12.74 -24.84
N ALA A 177 14.38 12.37 -24.94
CA ALA A 177 14.96 11.33 -24.09
C ALA A 177 15.12 11.82 -22.65
N ARG A 178 15.57 13.07 -22.47
CA ARG A 178 15.69 13.70 -21.15
C ARG A 178 14.31 13.94 -20.50
N ILE A 179 13.32 14.34 -21.30
CA ILE A 179 11.93 14.49 -20.85
C ILE A 179 11.35 13.14 -20.43
N GLY A 180 11.53 12.09 -21.24
CA GLY A 180 11.06 10.74 -20.90
C GLY A 180 11.66 10.21 -19.60
N ARG A 181 12.99 10.36 -19.42
CA ARG A 181 13.65 10.00 -18.15
C ARG A 181 13.11 10.79 -16.96
N TRP A 182 12.91 12.10 -17.11
CA TRP A 182 12.36 12.94 -16.05
C TRP A 182 10.93 12.54 -15.69
N ARG A 183 10.08 12.26 -16.69
CA ARG A 183 8.71 11.78 -16.49
C ARG A 183 8.70 10.46 -15.71
N ARG A 184 9.54 9.50 -16.10
CA ARG A 184 9.64 8.21 -15.40
C ARG A 184 10.14 8.38 -13.96
N GLN A 185 11.16 9.19 -13.75
CA GLN A 185 11.69 9.49 -12.41
C GLN A 185 10.62 10.11 -11.51
N GLU A 186 9.87 11.10 -12.00
CA GLU A 186 8.81 11.75 -11.22
C GLU A 186 7.61 10.85 -10.96
N ALA A 187 7.24 9.98 -11.91
CA ALA A 187 6.21 8.96 -11.70
C ALA A 187 6.60 8.02 -10.55
N LEU A 188 7.82 7.49 -10.58
CA LEU A 188 8.39 6.66 -9.51
C LEU A 188 8.43 7.41 -8.16
N ARG A 189 8.96 8.64 -8.15
CA ARG A 189 9.06 9.50 -6.96
C ARG A 189 7.69 9.73 -6.33
N ARG A 190 6.69 10.16 -7.12
CA ARG A 190 5.33 10.42 -6.64
C ARG A 190 4.63 9.15 -6.17
N THR A 191 4.89 8.02 -6.82
CA THR A 191 4.32 6.73 -6.40
C THR A 191 4.90 6.31 -5.06
N ALA A 192 6.23 6.36 -4.89
CA ALA A 192 6.90 6.09 -3.62
C ALA A 192 6.34 6.96 -2.48
N GLU A 193 6.14 8.26 -2.74
CA GLU A 193 5.64 9.23 -1.75
C GLU A 193 4.17 9.06 -1.38
N ARG A 194 3.30 8.81 -2.38
CA ARG A 194 1.84 8.91 -2.20
C ARG A 194 1.14 7.55 -2.14
N ARG A 195 1.67 6.57 -2.88
CA ARG A 195 1.09 5.24 -3.06
C ARG A 195 2.21 4.17 -3.05
N PRO A 196 2.97 4.05 -1.95
CA PRO A 196 4.04 3.05 -1.84
C PRO A 196 3.52 1.62 -2.05
N ASP A 197 2.23 1.39 -1.80
CA ASP A 197 1.53 0.14 -2.11
C ASP A 197 1.51 -0.20 -3.61
N LEU A 198 1.37 0.80 -4.49
CA LEU A 198 1.45 0.58 -5.94
C LEU A 198 2.89 0.30 -6.38
N LEU A 199 3.86 1.03 -5.81
CA LEU A 199 5.28 0.80 -6.09
C LEU A 199 5.71 -0.62 -5.69
N ALA A 200 5.15 -1.15 -4.61
CA ALA A 200 5.35 -2.53 -4.22
C ALA A 200 4.85 -3.52 -5.28
N GLU A 201 3.76 -3.23 -5.99
CA GLU A 201 3.25 -4.11 -7.05
C GLU A 201 3.98 -3.93 -8.39
N HIS A 202 4.72 -2.83 -8.56
CA HIS A 202 5.48 -2.52 -9.77
C HIS A 202 6.79 -3.31 -9.84
N VAL A 203 7.08 -3.93 -10.99
CA VAL A 203 8.36 -4.59 -11.24
C VAL A 203 9.40 -3.53 -11.55
N ILE A 204 10.28 -3.26 -10.59
CA ILE A 204 11.33 -2.24 -10.69
C ILE A 204 12.59 -2.83 -11.35
N ASP A 205 12.96 -2.32 -12.52
CA ASP A 205 14.21 -2.67 -13.20
C ASP A 205 15.44 -1.92 -12.63
N ASP A 206 16.63 -2.23 -13.13
CA ASP A 206 17.89 -1.64 -12.66
C ASP A 206 18.01 -0.14 -12.93
N GLU A 207 17.42 0.36 -14.04
CA GLU A 207 17.43 1.78 -14.37
C GLU A 207 16.45 2.54 -13.48
N GLU A 208 15.26 2.01 -13.26
CA GLU A 208 14.27 2.57 -12.34
C GLU A 208 14.77 2.61 -10.91
N ARG A 209 15.51 1.59 -10.46
CA ARG A 209 16.15 1.58 -9.15
C ARG A 209 17.15 2.74 -9.02
N LYS A 210 17.91 3.05 -10.07
CA LYS A 210 18.80 4.23 -10.10
C LYS A 210 17.99 5.53 -10.10
N LEU A 211 16.86 5.59 -10.80
CA LEU A 211 15.98 6.76 -10.83
C LEU A 211 15.37 7.05 -9.45
N LEU A 212 14.86 6.03 -8.75
CA LEU A 212 14.32 6.13 -7.39
C LEU A 212 15.36 6.63 -6.38
N ARG A 213 16.58 6.08 -6.46
CA ARG A 213 17.69 6.52 -5.61
C ARG A 213 18.06 7.98 -5.88
N SER A 214 18.22 8.34 -7.15
CA SER A 214 18.58 9.71 -7.54
C SER A 214 17.47 10.74 -7.31
N SER A 215 16.21 10.31 -7.19
CA SER A 215 15.09 11.21 -6.86
C SER A 215 14.98 11.50 -5.36
N GLY A 216 15.73 10.79 -4.50
CA GLY A 216 15.66 10.91 -3.04
C GLY A 216 14.39 10.33 -2.40
N ALA A 217 13.49 9.74 -3.19
CA ALA A 217 12.25 9.15 -2.68
C ALA A 217 12.42 7.72 -2.14
N ASP A 218 13.55 7.09 -2.41
CA ASP A 218 13.93 5.82 -1.79
C ASP A 218 14.34 6.04 -0.34
N TRP A 219 13.36 6.03 0.57
CA TRP A 219 13.61 6.17 2.01
C TRP A 219 14.19 4.91 2.64
N ALA A 220 14.16 3.77 1.95
CA ALA A 220 14.85 2.56 2.36
C ALA A 220 16.36 2.82 2.46
N ALA A 221 16.93 3.49 1.46
CA ALA A 221 18.35 3.84 1.39
C ALA A 221 18.86 4.76 2.53
N ARG A 222 17.96 5.36 3.33
CA ARG A 222 18.26 6.15 4.54
C ARG A 222 17.64 5.55 5.82
N THR A 223 17.23 4.29 5.78
CA THR A 223 16.64 3.59 6.92
C THR A 223 17.63 2.63 7.54
N TYR A 224 17.82 2.73 8.85
CA TYR A 224 18.67 1.87 9.66
C TYR A 224 17.83 0.94 10.52
N VAL A 225 18.23 -0.33 10.58
CA VAL A 225 17.68 -1.31 11.52
C VAL A 225 18.54 -1.29 12.77
N VAL A 226 17.92 -1.15 13.94
CA VAL A 226 18.59 -1.23 15.24
C VAL A 226 18.05 -2.42 16.01
N LEU A 227 18.93 -3.36 16.37
CA LEU A 227 18.59 -4.44 17.29
C LEU A 227 19.17 -4.14 18.67
N ALA A 228 18.29 -3.78 19.59
CA ALA A 228 18.63 -3.54 20.98
C ALA A 228 18.70 -4.86 21.75
N HIS A 229 19.89 -5.18 22.27
CA HIS A 229 20.08 -6.20 23.29
C HIS A 229 19.98 -5.64 24.72
N HIS A 230 19.99 -4.31 24.85
CA HIS A 230 19.75 -3.57 26.09
C HIS A 230 19.36 -2.11 25.76
N PRO A 231 18.45 -1.48 26.53
CA PRO A 231 17.63 -2.08 27.57
C PRO A 231 16.45 -2.85 26.96
N VAL A 232 16.24 -4.10 27.39
CA VAL A 232 15.12 -4.94 26.97
C VAL A 232 14.52 -5.64 28.17
N PHE A 233 13.27 -6.06 28.07
CA PHE A 233 12.61 -6.85 29.10
C PHE A 233 12.94 -8.34 29.00
N ASP A 234 12.98 -9.00 30.15
CA ASP A 234 12.88 -10.45 30.25
C ASP A 234 11.43 -10.92 30.46
N LYS A 235 11.24 -12.22 30.72
CA LYS A 235 9.92 -12.82 30.97
C LYS A 235 9.24 -12.28 32.23
N ALA A 236 10.03 -11.86 33.23
CA ALA A 236 9.53 -11.29 34.47
C ALA A 236 9.19 -9.81 34.35
N GLY A 237 9.57 -9.15 33.25
CA GLY A 237 9.41 -7.72 33.05
C GLY A 237 10.57 -6.89 33.62
N GLU A 238 11.69 -7.53 33.94
CA GLU A 238 12.89 -6.85 34.43
C GLU A 238 13.77 -6.36 33.28
N VAL A 239 14.45 -5.23 33.48
CA VAL A 239 15.37 -4.68 32.48
C VAL A 239 16.69 -5.46 32.51
N VAL A 240 17.02 -6.11 31.39
CA VAL A 240 18.19 -6.98 31.26
C VAL A 240 19.05 -6.62 30.05
N THR A 241 20.24 -7.23 29.99
CA THR A 241 21.02 -7.32 28.75
C THR A 241 20.93 -8.73 28.21
N SER A 242 20.38 -8.90 27.02
CA SER A 242 20.32 -10.19 26.33
C SER A 242 21.64 -10.52 25.62
N SER A 243 21.78 -11.77 25.15
CA SER A 243 22.95 -12.23 24.41
C SER A 243 22.76 -12.12 22.90
N ILE A 244 23.78 -11.68 22.17
CA ILE A 244 23.82 -11.70 20.70
C ILE A 244 23.98 -13.13 20.17
N THR A 245 23.03 -13.56 19.34
CA THR A 245 23.12 -14.83 18.59
C THR A 245 23.65 -14.60 17.18
N ASN A 246 24.31 -15.61 16.60
CA ASN A 246 24.73 -15.53 15.20
C ASN A 246 23.53 -15.49 14.25
N MET A 247 22.38 -16.06 14.64
CA MET A 247 21.17 -16.01 13.83
C MET A 247 20.64 -14.57 13.71
N ASP A 248 20.63 -13.81 14.81
CA ASP A 248 20.20 -12.40 14.79
C ASP A 248 21.06 -11.59 13.82
N LEU A 249 22.38 -11.79 13.90
CA LEU A 249 23.34 -11.12 13.04
C LEU A 249 23.10 -11.46 11.56
N HIS A 250 23.01 -12.74 11.20
CA HIS A 250 22.88 -13.15 9.81
C HIS A 250 21.50 -12.86 9.21
N ASP A 251 20.40 -13.10 9.93
CA ASP A 251 19.05 -12.93 9.37
C ASP A 251 18.74 -11.45 9.15
N LEU A 252 19.08 -10.58 10.10
CA LEU A 252 18.81 -9.14 9.96
C LEU A 252 19.79 -8.46 9.02
N ALA A 253 21.06 -8.86 8.96
CA ALA A 253 21.99 -8.35 7.95
C ALA A 253 21.49 -8.65 6.53
N ARG A 254 21.03 -9.89 6.30
CA ARG A 254 20.44 -10.30 5.02
C ARG A 254 19.17 -9.54 4.72
N THR A 255 18.25 -9.45 5.68
CA THR A 255 16.99 -8.70 5.54
C THR A 255 17.28 -7.24 5.18
N THR A 256 18.16 -6.57 5.92
CA THR A 256 18.59 -5.18 5.68
C THR A 256 19.10 -5.00 4.25
N THR A 257 19.94 -5.92 3.78
CA THR A 257 20.54 -5.84 2.44
C THR A 257 19.53 -6.15 1.33
N THR A 258 18.67 -7.16 1.52
CA THR A 258 17.63 -7.54 0.57
C THR A 258 16.68 -6.38 0.24
N TYR A 259 16.28 -5.62 1.26
CA TYR A 259 15.38 -4.47 1.10
C TYR A 259 16.11 -3.15 0.85
N GLY A 260 17.44 -3.17 0.63
CA GLY A 260 18.21 -1.98 0.29
C GLY A 260 18.30 -0.95 1.42
N LEU A 261 18.20 -1.38 2.68
CA LEU A 261 18.29 -0.50 3.84
C LEU A 261 19.74 0.00 4.05
N ALA A 262 19.88 1.15 4.70
CA ALA A 262 21.15 1.85 4.87
C ALA A 262 22.15 1.08 5.75
N GLY A 263 21.67 0.39 6.79
CA GLY A 263 22.53 -0.35 7.69
C GLY A 263 21.80 -1.08 8.81
N TYR A 264 22.54 -1.95 9.49
CA TYR A 264 22.08 -2.71 10.64
C TYR A 264 23.01 -2.49 11.84
N ILE A 265 22.48 -1.93 12.93
CA ILE A 265 23.21 -1.61 14.14
C ILE A 265 22.82 -2.57 15.27
N VAL A 266 23.81 -3.24 15.86
CA VAL A 266 23.62 -4.07 17.05
C VAL A 266 24.00 -3.29 18.30
N VAL A 267 23.05 -3.10 19.21
CA VAL A 267 23.24 -2.28 20.41
C VAL A 267 23.35 -3.16 21.64
N THR A 268 24.51 -3.11 22.31
CA THR A 268 24.75 -3.80 23.58
C THR A 268 25.81 -3.06 24.38
N PRO A 269 25.68 -2.90 25.71
CA PRO A 269 26.72 -2.30 26.55
C PRO A 269 27.92 -3.25 26.77
N VAL A 270 27.76 -4.55 26.51
CA VAL A 270 28.78 -5.56 26.78
C VAL A 270 29.85 -5.58 25.69
N GLY A 271 31.05 -5.09 26.01
CA GLY A 271 32.17 -5.02 25.06
C GLY A 271 32.52 -6.35 24.40
N SER A 272 32.58 -7.44 25.17
CA SER A 272 32.90 -8.78 24.62
C SER A 272 31.86 -9.31 23.62
N GLN A 273 30.61 -8.84 23.70
CA GLN A 273 29.58 -9.14 22.71
C GLN A 273 29.77 -8.31 21.43
N ARG A 274 30.19 -7.04 21.53
CA ARG A 274 30.57 -6.23 20.36
C ARG A 274 31.78 -6.81 19.64
N ASP A 275 32.84 -7.19 20.38
CA ASP A 275 34.02 -7.85 19.81
C ASP A 275 33.66 -9.15 19.08
N LYS A 276 32.63 -9.88 19.57
CA LYS A 276 32.13 -11.08 18.90
C LYS A 276 31.50 -10.74 17.55
N VAL A 277 30.68 -9.69 17.47
CA VAL A 277 30.10 -9.22 16.19
C VAL A 277 31.22 -8.81 15.24
N ASP A 278 32.19 -8.03 15.69
CA ASP A 278 33.30 -7.56 14.85
C ASP A 278 34.12 -8.73 14.29
N ARG A 279 34.40 -9.76 15.10
CA ARG A 279 35.05 -10.99 14.63
C ARG A 279 34.23 -11.72 13.56
N VAL A 280 32.91 -11.83 13.75
CA VAL A 280 32.05 -12.46 12.74
C VAL A 280 32.10 -11.63 11.46
N VAL A 281 31.88 -10.32 11.52
CA VAL A 281 31.91 -9.44 10.34
C VAL A 281 33.26 -9.53 9.61
N ALA A 282 34.40 -9.48 10.34
CA ALA A 282 35.74 -9.58 9.77
C ALA A 282 35.98 -10.92 9.06
N THR A 283 35.59 -12.04 9.69
CA THR A 283 35.76 -13.39 9.11
C THR A 283 35.09 -13.50 7.74
N TRP A 284 33.94 -12.87 7.55
CA TRP A 284 33.19 -12.90 6.30
C TRP A 284 33.66 -11.89 5.25
N ARG A 285 34.42 -10.86 5.64
CA ARG A 285 35.10 -9.93 4.72
C ARG A 285 36.41 -10.51 4.15
N GLU A 286 37.10 -11.32 4.94
CA GLU A 286 38.43 -11.84 4.56
C GLU A 286 38.36 -13.23 3.91
N GLY A 287 37.25 -13.96 4.07
CA GLY A 287 37.11 -15.30 3.51
C GLY A 287 36.70 -15.31 2.04
N GLN A 288 37.31 -16.19 1.24
CA GLN A 288 36.87 -16.49 -0.13
C GLN A 288 35.58 -17.33 -0.10
N PHE A 289 34.44 -16.68 0.12
CA PHE A 289 33.13 -17.32 0.06
C PHE A 289 32.50 -17.14 -1.32
N VAL A 290 31.88 -18.19 -1.85
CA VAL A 290 31.16 -18.21 -3.14
C VAL A 290 29.79 -17.50 -3.04
N ASP A 291 29.43 -16.97 -1.86
CA ASP A 291 28.09 -16.52 -1.50
C ASP A 291 28.10 -15.01 -1.17
N ASN A 292 27.06 -14.27 -1.58
CA ASN A 292 26.91 -12.81 -1.42
C ASN A 292 26.75 -12.34 0.06
N ARG A 293 27.15 -13.17 1.03
CA ARG A 293 27.02 -12.90 2.47
C ARG A 293 27.96 -11.82 2.97
N GLU A 294 29.10 -11.64 2.30
CA GLU A 294 30.01 -10.53 2.57
C GLU A 294 29.29 -9.19 2.45
N GLN A 295 28.52 -9.01 1.37
CA GLN A 295 27.73 -7.81 1.12
C GLN A 295 26.75 -7.57 2.28
N ALA A 296 26.06 -8.61 2.75
CA ALA A 296 25.11 -8.48 3.82
C ALA A 296 25.74 -8.08 5.16
N LEU A 297 26.85 -8.71 5.53
CA LEU A 297 27.52 -8.43 6.80
C LEU A 297 28.30 -7.12 6.78
N SER A 298 28.62 -6.58 5.60
CA SER A 298 29.25 -5.27 5.48
C SER A 298 28.37 -4.14 6.01
N ALA A 299 27.04 -4.32 5.99
CA ALA A 299 26.05 -3.38 6.53
C ALA A 299 25.95 -3.38 8.06
N VAL A 300 26.66 -4.28 8.76
CA VAL A 300 26.57 -4.41 10.22
C VAL A 300 27.57 -3.49 10.91
N THR A 301 27.09 -2.75 11.90
CA THR A 301 27.92 -2.02 12.87
C THR A 301 27.44 -2.28 14.31
N THR A 302 28.25 -1.91 15.30
CA THR A 302 27.89 -2.06 16.72
C THR A 302 27.91 -0.71 17.44
N ALA A 303 27.05 -0.57 18.45
CA ALA A 303 27.06 0.60 19.34
C ALA A 303 26.92 0.16 20.80
N ALA A 304 27.50 0.95 21.71
CA ALA A 304 27.46 0.66 23.14
C ALA A 304 26.10 0.98 23.78
N SER A 305 25.36 1.93 23.19
CA SER A 305 24.05 2.38 23.64
C SER A 305 23.18 2.80 22.45
N LEU A 306 21.88 2.98 22.69
CA LEU A 306 20.96 3.53 21.67
C LEU A 306 21.36 4.97 21.30
N ASP A 307 21.82 5.76 22.27
CA ASP A 307 22.25 7.14 22.02
C ASP A 307 23.48 7.20 21.11
N ASP A 308 24.42 6.27 21.28
CA ASP A 308 25.58 6.16 20.39
C ASP A 308 25.17 5.71 18.99
N ALA A 309 24.16 4.83 18.88
CA ALA A 309 23.61 4.43 17.58
C ALA A 309 22.94 5.60 16.87
N TYR A 310 22.11 6.38 17.56
CA TYR A 310 21.45 7.55 16.97
C TYR A 310 22.46 8.62 16.57
N ARG A 311 23.45 8.89 17.42
CA ARG A 311 24.53 9.83 17.11
C ARG A 311 25.31 9.40 15.87
N TRP A 312 25.64 8.12 15.76
CA TRP A 312 26.33 7.58 14.59
C TRP A 312 25.49 7.74 13.31
N ILE A 313 24.18 7.49 13.36
CA ILE A 313 23.28 7.74 12.22
C ILE A 313 23.28 9.24 11.88
N SER A 314 23.14 10.12 12.89
CA SER A 314 23.15 11.58 12.68
C SER A 314 24.43 12.09 12.03
N GLU A 315 25.59 11.57 12.45
CA GLU A 315 26.90 11.92 11.89
C GLU A 315 27.06 11.39 10.46
N THR A 316 26.51 10.21 10.17
CA THR A 316 26.60 9.57 8.85
C THR A 316 25.69 10.26 7.82
N GLU A 317 24.48 10.64 8.22
CA GLU A 317 23.43 11.17 7.34
C GLU A 317 23.33 12.70 7.37
N GLY A 318 23.97 13.35 8.36
CA GLY A 318 23.92 14.80 8.54
C GLY A 318 22.59 15.33 9.12
N ALA A 319 21.72 14.46 9.64
CA ALA A 319 20.44 14.81 10.24
C ALA A 319 20.03 13.81 11.32
N GLU A 320 19.33 14.26 12.37
CA GLU A 320 18.83 13.37 13.41
C GLU A 320 17.81 12.36 12.87
N PRO A 321 17.91 11.08 13.25
CA PRO A 321 16.99 10.06 12.78
C PRO A 321 15.62 10.18 13.43
N VAL A 322 14.59 9.87 12.66
CA VAL A 322 13.26 9.62 13.21
C VAL A 322 13.20 8.20 13.73
N VAL A 323 13.00 8.06 15.04
CA VAL A 323 12.98 6.79 15.74
C VAL A 323 11.58 6.18 15.67
N VAL A 324 11.51 5.00 15.06
CA VAL A 324 10.28 4.21 14.96
C VAL A 324 10.48 2.93 15.78
N ALA A 325 9.62 2.73 16.76
CA ALA A 325 9.59 1.49 17.54
C ALA A 325 8.31 0.71 17.29
N THR A 326 8.32 -0.57 17.62
CA THR A 326 7.12 -1.40 17.63
C THR A 326 7.05 -2.22 18.91
N SER A 327 5.85 -2.38 19.45
CA SER A 327 5.61 -3.16 20.67
C SER A 327 4.32 -3.95 20.54
N ALA A 328 4.38 -5.23 20.91
CA ALA A 328 3.18 -6.07 21.03
C ALA A 328 2.36 -5.74 22.28
N ARG A 329 2.93 -4.98 23.23
CA ARG A 329 2.22 -4.49 24.41
C ARG A 329 1.42 -3.26 24.02
N ARG A 330 0.15 -3.19 24.46
CA ARG A 330 -0.68 -2.01 24.24
C ARG A 330 -0.16 -0.88 25.10
N ASP A 331 0.05 0.27 24.47
CA ASP A 331 0.21 1.56 25.09
C ASP A 331 -1.16 2.25 24.98
N GLU A 332 -1.79 2.59 26.10
CA GLU A 332 -3.13 3.22 26.10
C GLU A 332 -3.07 4.70 25.70
N ASP A 333 -1.89 5.33 25.81
CA ASP A 333 -1.70 6.76 25.64
C ASP A 333 -1.24 7.16 24.23
N ARG A 334 -0.83 6.19 23.40
CA ARG A 334 -0.36 6.43 22.02
C ARG A 334 -0.99 5.47 21.02
N GLU A 335 -1.73 6.00 20.07
CA GLU A 335 -2.29 5.22 18.97
C GLU A 335 -1.18 4.83 17.97
N PRO A 336 -0.98 3.52 17.68
CA PRO A 336 0.06 3.09 16.75
C PRO A 336 -0.27 3.47 15.30
N VAL A 337 0.74 3.96 14.59
CA VAL A 337 0.67 4.30 13.17
C VAL A 337 0.58 3.04 12.30
N GLY A 338 -0.21 3.09 11.23
CA GLY A 338 -0.30 2.00 10.25
C GLY A 338 0.92 1.92 9.31
N PHE A 339 1.24 0.73 8.78
CA PHE A 339 2.38 0.55 7.85
C PHE A 339 2.35 1.50 6.64
N ALA A 340 1.20 1.61 5.98
CA ALA A 340 1.05 2.48 4.80
C ALA A 340 1.13 3.96 5.15
N GLU A 341 0.68 4.34 6.36
CA GLU A 341 0.76 5.71 6.85
C GLU A 341 2.21 6.09 7.17
N LEU A 342 2.93 5.23 7.90
CA LEU A 342 4.35 5.41 8.19
C LEU A 342 5.15 5.51 6.88
N ALA A 343 4.94 4.60 5.93
CA ALA A 343 5.65 4.60 4.66
C ALA A 343 5.46 5.91 3.89
N ARG A 344 4.22 6.45 3.83
CA ARG A 344 3.94 7.76 3.21
C ARG A 344 4.63 8.90 3.96
N ALA A 345 4.56 8.90 5.29
CA ALA A 345 5.20 9.93 6.12
C ALA A 345 6.72 9.93 5.96
N ARG A 346 7.36 8.76 5.88
CA ARG A 346 8.81 8.62 5.70
C ARG A 346 9.28 8.87 4.28
N ALA A 347 8.50 8.49 3.27
CA ALA A 347 8.83 8.83 1.90
C ALA A 347 8.87 10.34 1.66
N ALA A 348 8.02 11.11 2.37
CA ALA A 348 7.97 12.57 2.29
C ALA A 348 8.96 13.32 3.22
N ASP A 349 9.51 12.65 4.24
CA ASP A 349 10.47 13.23 5.18
C ASP A 349 11.91 12.86 4.78
N PRO A 350 12.79 13.84 4.51
CA PRO A 350 14.16 13.56 4.09
C PRO A 350 15.07 13.06 5.22
N ARG A 351 14.66 13.14 6.49
CA ARG A 351 15.46 12.65 7.63
C ARG A 351 15.68 11.14 7.55
N PRO A 352 16.81 10.62 8.06
CA PRO A 352 17.01 9.19 8.15
C PRO A 352 16.01 8.56 9.13
N THR A 353 15.71 7.28 8.93
CA THR A 353 14.77 6.54 9.79
C THR A 353 15.51 5.47 10.59
N CYS A 354 15.17 5.33 11.86
CA CYS A 354 15.73 4.31 12.75
C CYS A 354 14.62 3.35 13.19
N LEU A 355 14.58 2.14 12.62
CA LEU A 355 13.64 1.09 13.01
C LEU A 355 14.23 0.26 14.15
N ILE A 356 13.66 0.40 15.35
CA ILE A 356 14.19 -0.26 16.55
C ILE A 356 13.40 -1.50 16.91
N PHE A 357 14.14 -2.59 17.11
CA PHE A 357 13.62 -3.87 17.58
C PHE A 357 14.32 -4.28 18.88
N GLY A 358 13.54 -4.75 19.85
CA GLY A 358 14.05 -5.29 21.10
C GLY A 358 14.10 -6.81 21.07
N THR A 359 15.17 -7.39 21.59
CA THR A 359 15.28 -8.83 21.84
C THR A 359 14.57 -9.21 23.16
N GLY A 360 14.68 -10.48 23.58
CA GLY A 360 14.05 -10.94 24.82
C GLY A 360 12.53 -10.89 24.75
N TRP A 361 11.91 -10.14 25.64
CA TRP A 361 10.46 -9.89 25.71
C TRP A 361 10.07 -8.46 25.26
N GLY A 362 10.95 -7.82 24.49
CA GLY A 362 10.71 -6.54 23.83
C GLY A 362 11.45 -5.36 24.46
N LEU A 363 11.26 -4.19 23.85
CA LEU A 363 11.84 -2.91 24.30
C LEU A 363 11.25 -2.47 25.64
N THR A 364 12.03 -1.71 26.41
CA THR A 364 11.54 -1.10 27.66
C THR A 364 10.60 0.07 27.39
N GLU A 365 9.77 0.41 28.38
CA GLU A 365 8.88 1.59 28.32
C GLU A 365 9.66 2.88 28.08
N GLU A 366 10.85 3.02 28.67
CA GLU A 366 11.75 4.14 28.44
C GLU A 366 12.14 4.28 26.95
N VAL A 367 12.43 3.16 26.28
CA VAL A 367 12.78 3.19 24.85
C VAL A 367 11.56 3.52 24.00
N LEU A 368 10.38 2.99 24.33
CA LEU A 368 9.14 3.27 23.62
C LEU A 368 8.71 4.74 23.80
N ALA A 369 8.86 5.31 25.00
CA ALA A 369 8.56 6.71 25.29
C ALA A 369 9.46 7.68 24.50
N ARG A 370 10.69 7.26 24.19
CA ARG A 370 11.65 8.03 23.39
C ARG A 370 11.48 7.88 21.88
N ALA A 371 10.62 6.98 21.41
CA ALA A 371 10.36 6.80 19.99
C ALA A 371 9.45 7.92 19.45
N ASP A 372 9.84 8.55 18.35
CA ASP A 372 9.02 9.55 17.67
C ASP A 372 7.70 8.96 17.17
N GLU A 373 7.73 7.72 16.68
CA GLU A 373 6.55 7.00 16.19
C GLU A 373 6.50 5.57 16.71
N LEU A 374 5.28 5.12 17.04
CA LEU A 374 4.99 3.72 17.37
C LEU A 374 4.29 3.08 16.19
N LEU A 375 4.96 2.14 15.53
CA LEU A 375 4.40 1.35 14.44
C LEU A 375 3.57 0.20 15.01
N ARG A 376 2.39 -0.03 14.42
CA ARG A 376 1.53 -1.14 14.83
C ARG A 376 2.31 -2.46 14.88
N PRO A 377 2.12 -3.28 15.93
CA PRO A 377 2.78 -4.57 16.00
C PRO A 377 2.31 -5.51 14.89
N VAL A 378 3.17 -6.47 14.58
CA VAL A 378 2.76 -7.66 13.84
C VAL A 378 1.84 -8.48 14.74
N SER A 379 0.68 -8.86 14.22
CA SER A 379 -0.29 -9.70 14.90
C SER A 379 -0.94 -10.69 13.93
N GLY A 380 -1.34 -11.84 14.47
CA GLY A 380 -2.13 -12.86 13.77
C GLY A 380 -3.59 -12.86 14.22
N ARG A 381 -4.41 -13.75 13.62
CA ARG A 381 -5.81 -13.98 14.05
C ARG A 381 -5.93 -14.65 15.44
N PRO A 382 -5.07 -15.64 15.81
CA PRO A 382 -5.13 -16.25 17.12
C PRO A 382 -4.59 -15.33 18.22
N GLU A 383 -4.89 -15.66 19.48
CA GLU A 383 -4.35 -14.96 20.66
C GLU A 383 -2.82 -15.14 20.81
N PHE A 384 -2.23 -16.16 20.18
CA PHE A 384 -0.78 -16.38 20.21
C PHE A 384 -0.04 -15.34 19.35
N ASN A 385 0.69 -14.42 20.01
CA ASN A 385 1.51 -13.40 19.34
C ASN A 385 2.92 -13.30 19.95
N HIS A 386 3.72 -14.36 19.81
CA HIS A 386 5.10 -14.43 20.30
C HIS A 386 6.08 -14.79 19.17
N LEU A 387 6.27 -13.86 18.23
CA LEU A 387 7.26 -13.99 17.16
C LEU A 387 8.68 -13.79 17.70
N CYS A 388 9.66 -14.50 17.13
CA CYS A 388 11.04 -14.11 17.35
C CYS A 388 11.31 -12.75 16.71
N VAL A 389 12.23 -11.97 17.29
CA VAL A 389 12.54 -10.61 16.82
C VAL A 389 12.93 -10.57 15.34
N ARG A 390 13.65 -11.61 14.86
CA ARG A 390 14.06 -11.73 13.44
C ARG A 390 12.86 -11.87 12.51
N SER A 391 11.88 -12.71 12.87
CA SER A 391 10.63 -12.86 12.10
C SER A 391 9.79 -11.59 12.16
N ALA A 392 9.66 -10.97 13.34
CA ALA A 392 8.90 -9.74 13.50
C ALA A 392 9.51 -8.60 12.65
N ALA A 393 10.84 -8.41 12.74
CA ALA A 393 11.55 -7.40 11.96
C ALA A 393 11.48 -7.67 10.46
N ALA A 394 11.65 -8.91 10.01
CA ALA A 394 11.52 -9.26 8.59
C ALA A 394 10.11 -8.96 8.03
N ILE A 395 9.06 -9.27 8.79
CA ILE A 395 7.67 -8.95 8.39
C ILE A 395 7.43 -7.44 8.40
N VAL A 396 7.97 -6.71 9.38
CA VAL A 396 7.86 -5.24 9.43
C VAL A 396 8.54 -4.62 8.23
N ILE A 397 9.77 -5.04 7.92
CA ILE A 397 10.54 -4.54 6.78
C ILE A 397 9.85 -4.88 5.46
N ASP A 398 9.36 -6.12 5.29
CA ASP A 398 8.57 -6.52 4.11
C ASP A 398 7.30 -5.65 3.94
N ARG A 399 6.58 -5.36 5.03
CA ARG A 399 5.38 -4.51 4.96
C ARG A 399 5.67 -3.05 4.62
N LEU A 400 6.90 -2.57 4.87
CA LEU A 400 7.30 -1.19 4.61
C LEU A 400 7.98 -1.02 3.25
N PHE A 401 8.75 -2.01 2.81
CA PHE A 401 9.66 -1.91 1.66
C PHE A 401 9.52 -3.04 0.65
N GLY A 402 8.69 -4.05 0.93
CA GLY A 402 8.56 -5.22 0.08
C GLY A 402 7.92 -4.90 -1.26
N VAL A 403 8.53 -5.43 -2.31
CA VAL A 403 7.99 -5.42 -3.67
C VAL A 403 7.22 -6.73 -3.84
N ARG A 404 5.90 -6.64 -3.93
CA ARG A 404 4.94 -7.72 -4.18
C ARG A 404 4.84 -8.15 -5.63
N GLY A 405 5.64 -7.55 -6.51
CA GLY A 405 5.69 -7.88 -7.94
C GLY A 405 5.64 -9.40 -8.15
N ALA A 406 4.68 -9.85 -8.96
CA ALA A 406 4.52 -11.24 -9.33
C ALA A 406 5.77 -11.70 -10.11
N HIS A 407 6.73 -12.31 -9.41
CA HIS A 407 7.64 -13.25 -10.05
C HIS A 407 6.94 -14.60 -10.11
N GLY A 408 6.30 -14.87 -11.25
CA GLY A 408 5.65 -16.15 -11.56
C GLY A 408 4.42 -15.98 -12.43
#